data_AF-A0AAV7JG95-F1
#
_entry.id   AF-A0AAV7JG95-F1
#
_cell.length_a   1.000
_cell.length_b   1.000
_cell.length_c   1.000
_cell.angle_alpha   90.00
_cell.angle_beta   90.00
_cell.angle_gamma   90.00
#
_symmetry.space_group_name_H-M   'P 1'
#
loop_
_entity.id
_entity.type
_entity.pdbx_description
1 polymer ?
#
loop_
_entity_poly.entity_id
_entity_poly.type
_entity_poly.pdbx_seq_one_letter_code
_entity_poly.pdbx_strand_id
1 'polypeptide(L)'
;MDIEPKNNGVKRVADSLNSVKVKLICTFAHFALQPLNKFTIIFQTHASRIGAIKEDTLLLLRGYLADFIPPEIIIATTDILTIDYRNKVNQLPRNSLVVGNDTLDLISEFEDEIHGTLIGDRFYDSVRLFYETVVSKMLA
;
A
#
# COMPACT_ATOMS: atom_id res chain seq x y z
N MET A 1 -34.67 27.74 25.20
CA MET A 1 -34.73 26.68 24.16
C MET A 1 -33.56 26.96 23.25
N ASP A 2 -32.39 26.42 23.62
CA ASP A 2 -31.14 26.74 22.94
C ASP A 2 -31.07 25.96 21.64
N ILE A 3 -30.87 26.71 20.54
CA ILE A 3 -30.69 26.15 19.21
C ILE A 3 -29.23 25.73 19.12
N GLU A 4 -28.95 24.43 19.30
CA GLU A 4 -27.63 23.88 19.00
C GLU A 4 -27.31 24.12 17.51
N PRO A 5 -26.13 24.68 17.17
CA PRO A 5 -25.79 24.94 15.79
C PRO A 5 -25.56 23.62 15.04
N LYS A 6 -25.93 23.60 13.75
CA LYS A 6 -25.74 22.53 12.75
C LYS A 6 -24.25 22.21 12.51
N ASN A 7 -23.52 21.80 13.53
CA ASN A 7 -22.07 21.53 13.49
C ASN A 7 -21.73 20.03 13.50
N ASN A 8 -22.75 19.17 13.40
CA ASN A 8 -22.59 17.71 13.42
C ASN A 8 -21.74 17.16 12.26
N GLY A 9 -21.67 17.85 11.12
CA GLY A 9 -20.86 17.41 9.98
C GLY A 9 -19.36 17.48 10.25
N VAL A 10 -18.88 18.62 10.77
CA VAL A 10 -17.47 18.85 11.07
C VAL A 10 -16.99 17.90 12.17
N LYS A 11 -17.80 17.73 13.23
CA LYS A 11 -17.50 16.79 14.32
C LYS A 11 -17.39 15.34 13.81
N ARG A 12 -18.35 14.88 12.99
CA ARG A 12 -18.31 13.53 12.40
C ARG A 12 -17.09 13.28 11.51
N VAL A 13 -16.66 14.29 10.74
CA VAL A 13 -15.44 14.19 9.93
C VAL A 13 -14.21 14.11 10.82
N ALA A 14 -14.11 14.96 11.85
CA ALA A 14 -13.01 14.92 12.81
C ALA A 14 -12.93 13.56 13.53
N ASP A 15 -14.07 13.03 14.00
CA ASP A 15 -14.15 11.72 14.64
C ASP A 15 -13.72 10.60 13.68
N SER A 16 -14.11 10.68 12.41
CA SER A 16 -13.73 9.70 11.38
C SER A 16 -12.23 9.74 11.09
N LEU A 17 -11.65 10.94 10.93
CA LEU A 17 -10.20 11.13 10.71
C LEU A 17 -9.37 10.67 11.92
N ASN A 18 -9.94 10.74 13.11
CA ASN A 18 -9.30 10.26 14.34
C ASN A 18 -9.35 8.74 14.52
N SER A 19 -10.18 8.03 13.76
CA SER A 19 -10.29 6.57 13.87
C SER A 19 -9.01 5.85 13.44
N VAL A 20 -8.63 4.80 14.18
CA VAL A 20 -7.46 3.96 13.90
C VAL A 20 -7.49 3.43 12.46
N LYS A 21 -8.66 2.99 11.99
CA LYS A 21 -8.86 2.52 10.62
C LYS A 21 -8.43 3.56 9.57
N VAL A 22 -8.85 4.81 9.72
CA VAL A 22 -8.52 5.86 8.75
C VAL A 22 -7.04 6.20 8.83
N LYS A 23 -6.48 6.31 10.04
CA LYS A 23 -5.05 6.55 10.25
C LYS A 23 -4.17 5.48 9.59
N LEU A 24 -4.52 4.19 9.74
CA LEU A 24 -3.84 3.07 9.10
C LEU A 24 -3.84 3.18 7.57
N ILE A 25 -5.01 3.47 6.98
CA ILE A 25 -5.13 3.60 5.52
C ILE A 25 -4.32 4.80 5.02
N CYS A 26 -4.39 5.94 5.72
CA CYS A 26 -3.67 7.15 5.32
C CYS A 26 -2.15 7.00 5.40
N THR A 27 -1.64 6.40 6.48
CA THR A 27 -0.19 6.15 6.66
C THR A 27 0.31 5.11 5.66
N PHE A 28 -0.43 4.02 5.46
CA PHE A 28 -0.11 3.05 4.42
C PHE A 28 -0.12 3.67 3.02
N ALA A 29 -1.15 4.44 2.66
CA ALA A 29 -1.23 5.10 1.36
C ALA A 29 -0.09 6.11 1.17
N HIS A 30 0.26 6.86 2.22
CA HIS A 30 1.40 7.78 2.18
C HIS A 30 2.70 7.05 1.82
N PHE A 31 2.96 5.90 2.45
CA PHE A 31 4.10 5.03 2.16
C PHE A 31 4.03 4.43 0.75
N ALA A 32 2.94 3.72 0.44
CA ALA A 32 2.81 2.89 -0.74
C ALA A 32 2.76 3.67 -2.06
N LEU A 33 2.42 4.97 -2.00
CA LEU A 33 2.43 5.87 -3.15
C LEU A 33 3.79 6.58 -3.37
N GLN A 34 4.73 6.52 -2.42
CA GLN A 34 6.06 7.13 -2.60
C GLN A 34 6.80 6.63 -3.85
N PRO A 35 6.82 5.32 -4.17
CA PRO A 35 7.52 4.83 -5.36
C PRO A 35 6.92 5.40 -6.65
N LEU A 36 5.59 5.49 -6.76
CA LEU A 36 4.89 6.10 -7.91
C LEU A 36 5.19 7.59 -8.04
N ASN A 37 5.23 8.33 -6.93
CA ASN A 37 5.57 9.75 -6.94
C ASN A 37 7.01 9.96 -7.44
N LYS A 38 7.97 9.16 -6.95
CA LYS A 38 9.37 9.19 -7.40
C LYS A 38 9.48 8.85 -8.89
N PHE A 39 8.80 7.80 -9.32
CA PHE A 39 8.74 7.42 -10.73
C PHE A 39 8.18 8.54 -11.62
N THR A 40 7.10 9.19 -11.18
CA THR A 40 6.49 10.33 -11.89
C THR A 40 7.48 11.48 -12.05
N ILE A 41 8.23 11.82 -11.00
CA ILE A 41 9.26 12.87 -11.05
C ILE A 41 10.36 12.49 -12.03
N ILE A 42 10.87 11.24 -11.98
CA ILE A 42 11.91 10.76 -12.91
C ILE A 42 11.39 10.84 -14.35
N PHE A 43 10.20 10.33 -14.61
CA PHE A 43 9.56 10.33 -15.92
C PHE A 43 9.39 11.74 -16.50
N GLN A 44 8.92 12.69 -15.67
CA GLN A 44 8.71 14.07 -16.10
C GLN A 44 10.01 14.85 -16.31
N THR A 45 11.03 14.58 -15.50
CA THR A 45 12.32 15.30 -15.58
C THR A 45 13.21 14.78 -16.70
N HIS A 46 13.08 13.51 -17.08
CA HIS A 46 13.96 12.84 -18.06
C HIS A 46 13.26 12.60 -19.40
N ALA A 47 12.64 13.64 -19.96
CA ALA A 47 11.86 13.65 -21.21
C ALA A 47 12.54 13.02 -22.45
N SER A 48 13.82 12.63 -22.38
CA SER A 48 14.66 12.19 -23.49
C SER A 48 15.23 10.77 -23.38
N ARG A 49 14.84 9.93 -22.39
CA ARG A 49 15.29 8.53 -22.29
C ARG A 49 14.17 7.50 -22.43
N ILE A 50 13.47 7.51 -23.56
CA ILE A 50 12.46 6.49 -23.90
C ILE A 50 13.02 5.06 -23.74
N GLY A 51 14.31 4.85 -24.02
CA GLY A 51 14.98 3.55 -23.82
C GLY A 51 15.05 3.08 -22.36
N ALA A 52 15.05 3.98 -21.38
CA ALA A 52 15.14 3.64 -19.96
C ALA A 52 13.75 3.43 -19.31
N ILE A 53 12.66 3.93 -19.91
CA ILE A 53 11.30 3.81 -19.36
C ILE A 53 10.95 2.35 -19.06
N LYS A 54 11.32 1.42 -19.95
CA LYS A 54 11.08 -0.01 -19.75
C LYS A 54 11.79 -0.53 -18.49
N GLU A 55 13.07 -0.21 -18.34
CA GLU A 55 13.88 -0.65 -17.21
C GLU A 55 13.38 -0.04 -15.90
N ASP A 56 13.07 1.26 -15.90
CA ASP A 56 12.53 1.98 -14.74
C ASP A 56 11.16 1.43 -14.33
N THR A 57 10.30 1.08 -15.29
CA THR A 57 8.98 0.46 -15.02
C THR A 57 9.15 -0.94 -14.43
N LEU A 58 10.08 -1.73 -14.95
CA LEU A 58 10.37 -3.07 -14.42
C LEU A 58 10.96 -2.99 -13.00
N LEU A 59 11.79 -1.99 -12.71
CA LEU A 59 12.33 -1.75 -11.38
C LEU A 59 11.22 -1.37 -10.40
N LEU A 60 10.31 -0.48 -10.80
CA LEU A 60 9.14 -0.12 -10.00
C LEU A 60 8.24 -1.33 -9.75
N LEU A 61 7.98 -2.15 -10.77
CA LEU A 61 7.21 -3.38 -10.66
C LEU A 61 7.85 -4.35 -9.66
N ARG A 62 9.18 -4.54 -9.75
CA ARG A 62 9.94 -5.38 -8.84
C ARG A 62 9.84 -4.89 -7.40
N GLY A 63 9.89 -3.57 -7.18
CA GLY A 63 9.68 -2.96 -5.88
C GLY A 63 8.31 -3.30 -5.31
N TYR A 64 7.25 -3.09 -6.09
CA TYR A 64 5.90 -3.43 -5.65
C TYR A 64 5.70 -4.92 -5.39
N LEU A 65 6.28 -5.80 -6.22
CA LEU A 65 6.24 -7.25 -5.96
C LEU A 65 6.95 -7.59 -4.64
N ALA A 66 8.10 -7.00 -4.36
CA ALA A 66 8.87 -7.27 -3.14
C ALA A 66 8.13 -6.88 -1.85
N ASP A 67 7.15 -5.99 -1.92
CA ASP A 67 6.37 -5.58 -0.75
C ASP A 67 5.34 -6.62 -0.29
N PHE A 68 4.95 -7.57 -1.16
CA PHE A 68 3.91 -8.57 -0.85
C PHE A 68 4.18 -9.99 -1.36
N ILE A 69 5.25 -10.22 -2.11
CA ILE A 69 5.69 -11.53 -2.61
C ILE A 69 7.00 -11.92 -1.91
N PRO A 70 7.15 -13.17 -1.45
CA PRO A 70 8.40 -13.66 -0.86
C PRO A 70 9.60 -13.41 -1.78
N PRO A 71 10.73 -12.90 -1.24
CA PRO A 71 11.93 -12.64 -2.03
C PRO A 71 12.44 -13.87 -2.80
N GLU A 72 12.24 -15.07 -2.24
CA GLU A 72 12.64 -16.33 -2.85
C GLU A 72 11.96 -16.55 -4.22
N ILE A 73 10.68 -16.17 -4.34
CA ILE A 73 9.91 -16.28 -5.59
C ILE A 73 10.43 -15.24 -6.61
N ILE A 74 10.72 -14.02 -6.16
CA ILE A 74 11.22 -12.95 -7.03
C ILE A 74 12.62 -13.24 -7.55
N ILE A 75 13.48 -13.85 -6.72
CA ILE A 75 14.86 -14.20 -7.07
C ILE A 75 14.89 -15.44 -7.98
N ALA A 76 14.05 -16.45 -7.71
CA ALA A 76 14.00 -17.68 -8.50
C ALA A 76 13.40 -17.46 -9.90
N THR A 77 12.65 -16.39 -10.11
CA THR A 77 11.97 -16.12 -11.37
C THR A 77 12.87 -15.35 -12.34
N THR A 78 13.11 -15.90 -13.53
CA THR A 78 13.88 -15.25 -14.60
C THR A 78 13.16 -14.02 -15.18
N ASP A 79 11.84 -14.12 -15.35
CA ASP A 79 11.00 -13.03 -15.88
C ASP A 79 9.93 -12.62 -14.85
N ILE A 80 10.13 -11.46 -14.22
CA ILE A 80 9.23 -10.92 -13.19
C ILE A 80 7.79 -10.72 -13.67
N LEU A 81 7.57 -10.62 -14.99
CA LEU A 81 6.24 -10.48 -15.59
C LEU A 81 5.40 -11.77 -15.48
N THR A 82 6.04 -12.90 -15.17
CA THR A 82 5.40 -14.23 -15.11
C THR A 82 5.06 -14.67 -13.68
N ILE A 83 5.39 -13.87 -12.67
CA ILE A 83 5.10 -14.20 -11.28
C ILE A 83 3.58 -14.26 -11.08
N ASP A 84 3.09 -15.41 -10.60
CA ASP A 84 1.69 -15.57 -10.20
C ASP A 84 1.44 -14.93 -8.83
N TYR A 85 1.34 -13.59 -8.85
CA TYR A 85 1.18 -12.75 -7.68
C TYR A 85 -0.24 -12.79 -7.08
N ARG A 86 -1.23 -13.35 -7.79
CA ARG A 86 -2.62 -13.47 -7.31
C ARG A 86 -2.86 -14.74 -6.50
N ASN A 87 -1.99 -15.74 -6.66
CA ASN A 87 -2.04 -16.93 -5.83
C ASN A 87 -1.58 -16.58 -4.41
N LYS A 88 -2.50 -16.66 -3.44
CA LYS A 88 -2.24 -16.34 -2.03
C LYS A 88 -1.14 -17.19 -1.40
N VAL A 89 -0.84 -18.38 -1.92
CA VAL A 89 0.27 -19.23 -1.47
C VAL A 89 1.63 -18.59 -1.80
N ASN A 90 1.67 -17.78 -2.86
CA ASN A 90 2.85 -17.04 -3.30
C ASN A 90 2.94 -15.64 -2.67
N GLN A 91 2.08 -15.30 -1.72
CA GLN A 91 2.07 -13.99 -1.05
C GLN A 91 2.61 -14.08 0.36
N LEU A 92 3.17 -12.97 0.85
CA LEU A 92 3.61 -12.83 2.21
C LEU A 92 2.42 -12.95 3.20
N PRO A 93 2.64 -13.57 4.37
CA PRO A 93 1.66 -13.56 5.45
C PRO A 93 1.45 -12.12 5.96
N ARG A 94 0.32 -11.89 6.65
CA ARG A 94 -0.11 -10.53 7.08
C ARG A 94 0.98 -9.74 7.79
N ASN A 95 1.64 -10.36 8.76
CA ASN A 95 2.71 -9.77 9.57
C ASN A 95 4.03 -9.56 8.81
N SER A 96 4.14 -10.02 7.56
CA SER A 96 5.32 -9.82 6.72
C SER A 96 5.06 -8.91 5.53
N LEU A 97 3.82 -8.44 5.33
CA LEU A 97 3.53 -7.43 4.32
C LEU A 97 4.23 -6.12 4.68
N VAL A 98 4.84 -5.49 3.68
CA VAL A 98 5.46 -4.17 3.85
C VAL A 98 4.35 -3.12 3.88
N VAL A 99 4.31 -2.31 4.93
CA VAL A 99 3.27 -1.26 5.11
C VAL A 99 3.84 0.12 5.46
N GLY A 100 5.16 0.22 5.60
CA GLY A 100 5.87 1.43 6.02
C GLY A 100 5.96 1.60 7.55
N ASN A 101 6.99 2.31 8.01
CA ASN A 101 7.29 2.46 9.44
C ASN A 101 6.16 3.17 10.21
N ASP A 102 5.66 4.29 9.69
CA ASP A 102 4.57 5.03 10.35
C ASP A 102 3.32 4.16 10.58
N THR A 103 3.04 3.26 9.64
CA THR A 103 1.94 2.30 9.77
C THR A 103 2.25 1.23 10.81
N LEU A 104 3.49 0.72 10.87
CA LEU A 104 3.94 -0.23 11.89
C LEU A 104 3.90 0.38 13.30
N ASP A 105 4.29 1.64 13.42
CA ASP A 105 4.23 2.38 14.68
C ASP A 105 2.78 2.51 15.16
N LEU A 106 1.84 2.85 14.26
CA LEU A 106 0.40 2.85 14.57
C LEU A 106 -0.13 1.46 14.94
N ILE A 107 0.30 0.41 14.23
CA ILE A 107 -0.10 -0.97 14.57
C ILE A 107 0.37 -1.34 15.98
N SER A 108 1.57 -0.91 16.35
CA SER A 108 2.14 -1.16 17.68
C SER A 108 1.45 -0.32 18.76
N GLU A 109 1.12 0.94 18.47
CA GLU A 109 0.41 1.83 19.39
C GLU A 109 -1.02 1.34 19.69
N PHE A 110 -1.70 0.77 18.68
CA PHE A 110 -3.10 0.32 18.76
C PHE A 110 -3.23 -1.21 18.64
N GLU A 111 -2.28 -1.96 19.20
CA GLU A 111 -2.19 -3.42 19.05
C GLU A 111 -3.51 -4.13 19.41
N ASP A 112 -4.13 -3.80 20.55
CA ASP A 112 -5.38 -4.39 21.02
C ASP A 112 -6.59 -4.10 20.11
N GLU A 113 -6.57 -2.99 19.37
CA GLU A 113 -7.63 -2.62 18.43
C GLU A 113 -7.45 -3.25 17.04
N ILE A 114 -6.25 -3.73 16.74
CA ILE A 114 -5.84 -4.17 15.40
C ILE A 114 -5.61 -5.68 15.35
N HIS A 115 -4.81 -6.22 16.26
CA HIS A 115 -4.39 -7.61 16.22
C HIS A 115 -5.55 -8.55 16.53
N GLY A 116 -5.83 -9.49 15.63
CA GLY A 116 -6.94 -10.43 15.77
C GLY A 116 -8.33 -9.80 15.64
N THR A 117 -8.42 -8.52 15.24
CA THR A 117 -9.69 -7.81 15.07
C THR A 117 -10.09 -7.71 13.60
N LEU A 118 -11.38 -7.43 13.37
CA LEU A 118 -11.90 -7.17 12.02
C LEU A 118 -11.23 -5.94 11.35
N ILE A 119 -10.72 -4.99 12.14
CA ILE A 119 -10.03 -3.80 11.63
C ILE A 119 -8.70 -4.22 11.01
N GLY A 120 -7.88 -4.99 11.75
CA GLY A 120 -6.60 -5.49 11.25
C GLY A 120 -6.78 -6.39 10.02
N ASP A 121 -7.75 -7.31 10.06
CA ASP A 121 -8.07 -8.20 8.94
C ASP A 121 -8.39 -7.41 7.66
N ARG A 122 -9.30 -6.44 7.75
CA ARG A 122 -9.67 -5.59 6.62
C ARG A 122 -8.53 -4.70 6.15
N PHE A 123 -7.69 -4.23 7.06
CA PHE A 123 -6.51 -3.45 6.70
C PHE A 123 -5.55 -4.28 5.84
N TYR A 124 -5.14 -5.47 6.31
CA TYR A 124 -4.22 -6.31 5.55
C TYR A 124 -4.81 -6.88 4.25
N ASP A 125 -6.13 -7.09 4.19
CA ASP A 125 -6.80 -7.44 2.94
C ASP A 125 -6.76 -6.25 1.94
N SER A 126 -6.91 -5.02 2.44
CA SER A 126 -6.77 -3.80 1.61
C SER A 126 -5.34 -3.59 1.13
N VAL A 127 -4.33 -3.87 1.95
CA VAL A 127 -2.91 -3.82 1.57
C VAL A 127 -2.63 -4.78 0.41
N ARG A 128 -3.10 -6.04 0.49
CA ARG A 128 -2.97 -7.00 -0.62
C ARG A 128 -3.66 -6.52 -1.87
N LEU A 129 -4.92 -6.08 -1.73
CA LEU A 129 -5.70 -5.60 -2.85
C LEU A 129 -5.01 -4.41 -3.54
N PHE A 130 -4.40 -3.50 -2.76
CA PHE A 130 -3.62 -2.39 -3.30
C PHE A 130 -2.46 -2.91 -4.16
N TYR A 131 -1.60 -3.77 -3.59
CA TYR A 131 -0.44 -4.28 -4.31
C TYR A 131 -0.81 -5.09 -5.55
N GLU A 132 -1.79 -5.99 -5.43
CA GLU A 132 -2.33 -6.74 -6.57
C GLU A 132 -2.87 -5.81 -7.67
N THR A 133 -3.55 -4.73 -7.28
CA THR A 133 -4.10 -3.75 -8.22
C THR A 133 -2.98 -2.99 -8.92
N VAL A 134 -1.99 -2.50 -8.18
CA VAL A 134 -0.84 -1.79 -8.76
C VAL A 134 -0.10 -2.68 -9.75
N VAL A 135 0.29 -3.90 -9.34
CA VAL A 135 0.95 -4.86 -10.23
C VAL A 135 0.10 -5.16 -11.45
N SER A 136 -1.21 -5.43 -11.26
CA SER A 136 -2.11 -5.69 -12.38
C SER A 136 -2.23 -4.54 -13.36
N LYS A 137 -2.11 -3.29 -12.90
CA LYS A 137 -2.17 -2.10 -13.75
C LYS A 137 -0.86 -1.80 -14.47
N MET A 138 0.27 -2.24 -13.92
CA MET A 138 1.57 -2.13 -14.57
C MET A 138 1.78 -3.19 -15.67
N LEU A 139 1.06 -4.32 -15.58
CA LEU A 139 1.15 -5.43 -16.55
C LEU A 139 0.10 -5.35 -17.68
N ALA A 140 -0.92 -4.51 -17.55
CA ALA A 140 -2.03 -4.37 -18.51
C ALA A 140 -1.70 -3.31 -19.59
#